data_AF-A0A367K2J6-F1
#
_entry.id   AF-A0A367K2J6-F1
#
_cell.length_a   1.000
_cell.length_b   1.000
_cell.length_c   1.000
_cell.angle_alpha   90.00
_cell.angle_beta   90.00
_cell.angle_gamma   90.00
#
_symmetry.space_group_name_H-M   'P 1'
#
loop_
_entity.id
_entity.type
_entity.pdbx_description
1 polymer ?
#
loop_
_entity_poly.entity_id
_entity_poly.type
_entity_poly.pdbx_seq_one_letter_code
_entity_poly.pdbx_strand_id
1 'polypeptide(L)'
;MDDYHLSLSNPFVLITGALSAVGWLILFIGGCVAAFHGVIWWIIIYELIFVVAVMVVLGLGLLPSYHNMIFLFMAISIVYLTYLCQDVLYDMNSSGGNRAAAAGAIILIIMQFLLAFLLTSPEDSWFRSFGTKTVNYGGNLSHRFVNRVRSTNGTTKEKELPRHHDDEADIGESTSPNGRFEPAAALHGYQGSPDDPAELSFEKGDMLEILDKRGNWWQARKEDGTTGIVPSNYFQ
;
A
#
# COMPACT_ATOMS: atom_id res chain seq x y z
N MET A 1 -8.45 13.27 -5.37
CA MET A 1 -9.71 12.76 -4.78
C MET A 1 -9.77 11.24 -4.82
N ASP A 2 -8.71 10.56 -5.26
CA ASP A 2 -8.65 9.10 -5.42
C ASP A 2 -8.04 8.37 -4.21
N ASP A 3 -7.55 9.10 -3.21
CA ASP A 3 -6.86 8.52 -2.03
C ASP A 3 -7.82 7.88 -1.01
N TYR A 4 -9.13 8.08 -1.16
CA TYR A 4 -10.14 7.58 -0.21
C TYR A 4 -10.48 6.09 -0.39
N HIS A 5 -10.20 5.53 -1.56
CA HIS A 5 -10.44 4.10 -1.81
C HIS A 5 -9.43 3.20 -1.07
N LEU A 6 -8.31 3.74 -0.59
CA LEU A 6 -7.23 2.99 0.08
C LEU A 6 -7.56 2.57 1.53
N SER A 7 -8.41 3.32 2.24
CA SER A 7 -8.74 3.00 3.64
C SER A 7 -9.76 1.86 3.76
N LEU A 8 -10.68 1.75 2.79
CA LEU A 8 -11.68 0.66 2.73
C LEU A 8 -11.11 -0.63 2.11
N SER A 9 -10.00 -0.56 1.37
CA SER A 9 -9.44 -1.70 0.64
C SER A 9 -8.46 -2.57 1.44
N ASN A 10 -8.20 -2.26 2.72
CA ASN A 10 -7.30 -3.06 3.56
C ASN A 10 -8.11 -4.05 4.42
N PRO A 11 -8.37 -5.28 3.92
CA PRO A 11 -9.20 -6.26 4.63
C PRO A 11 -8.65 -6.59 6.02
N PHE A 12 -7.33 -6.53 6.19
CA PHE A 12 -6.69 -6.87 7.45
C PHE A 12 -7.05 -5.91 8.59
N VAL A 13 -7.03 -4.60 8.34
CA VAL A 13 -7.36 -3.60 9.36
C VAL A 13 -8.83 -3.72 9.77
N LEU A 14 -9.71 -4.00 8.81
CA LEU A 14 -11.13 -4.27 9.07
C LEU A 14 -11.32 -5.54 9.89
N ILE A 15 -10.59 -6.62 9.58
CA ILE A 15 -10.64 -7.87 10.33
C ILE A 15 -10.16 -7.64 11.77
N THR A 16 -9.05 -6.93 11.97
CA THR A 16 -8.56 -6.60 13.32
C THR A 16 -9.58 -5.75 14.09
N GLY A 17 -10.20 -4.75 13.46
CA GLY A 17 -11.27 -3.94 14.07
C GLY A 17 -12.50 -4.78 14.45
N ALA A 18 -12.94 -5.68 13.57
CA ALA A 18 -14.06 -6.57 13.83
C ALA A 18 -13.76 -7.58 14.97
N LEU A 19 -12.56 -8.16 14.99
CA LEU A 19 -12.12 -9.04 16.08
C LEU A 19 -12.02 -8.29 17.41
N SER A 20 -11.62 -7.01 17.38
CA SER A 20 -11.63 -6.15 18.56
C SER A 20 -13.06 -5.95 19.09
N ALA A 21 -14.05 -5.73 18.22
CA ALA A 21 -15.46 -5.66 18.61
C ALA A 21 -15.99 -6.97 19.23
N VAL A 22 -15.57 -8.13 18.71
CA VAL A 22 -15.90 -9.43 19.31
C VAL A 22 -15.25 -9.58 20.68
N GLY A 23 -13.97 -9.21 20.83
CA GLY A 23 -13.26 -9.22 22.11
C GLY A 23 -13.96 -8.34 23.15
N TRP A 24 -14.41 -7.15 22.74
CA TRP A 24 -15.18 -6.26 23.59
C TRP A 24 -16.53 -6.87 24.03
N LEU A 25 -17.27 -7.50 23.12
CA LEU A 25 -18.54 -8.16 23.47
C LEU A 25 -18.34 -9.27 24.50
N ILE A 26 -17.30 -10.09 24.34
CA ILE A 26 -16.95 -11.15 25.29
C ILE A 26 -16.60 -10.54 26.66
N LEU A 27 -15.80 -9.47 26.67
CA LEU A 27 -15.45 -8.75 27.89
C LEU A 27 -16.70 -8.20 28.60
N PHE A 28 -17.59 -7.56 27.85
CA PHE A 28 -18.83 -6.98 28.37
C PHE A 28 -19.74 -8.04 28.98
N ILE A 29 -20.01 -9.13 28.24
CA ILE A 29 -20.85 -10.23 28.73
C ILE A 29 -20.21 -10.88 29.97
N GLY A 30 -18.90 -11.13 29.94
CA GLY A 30 -18.16 -11.66 31.06
C GLY A 30 -18.27 -10.76 32.30
N GLY A 31 -18.12 -9.45 32.13
CA GLY A 31 -18.24 -8.46 33.19
C GLY A 31 -19.66 -8.33 33.75
N CYS A 32 -20.69 -8.48 32.92
CA CYS A 32 -22.07 -8.57 33.38
C CYS A 32 -22.31 -9.82 34.24
N VAL A 33 -21.84 -10.99 33.80
CA VAL A 33 -22.01 -12.25 34.52
C VAL A 33 -21.19 -12.27 35.82
N ALA A 34 -20.00 -11.69 35.78
CA ALA A 34 -19.13 -11.51 36.94
C ALA A 34 -19.65 -10.46 37.93
N ALA A 35 -20.64 -9.65 37.53
CA ALA A 35 -21.10 -8.48 38.24
C ALA A 35 -19.90 -7.58 38.65
N PHE A 36 -19.15 -7.10 37.66
CA PHE A 36 -18.11 -6.09 37.92
C PHE A 36 -18.71 -4.76 38.34
N HIS A 37 -17.98 -4.03 39.18
CA HIS A 37 -18.40 -2.73 39.70
C HIS A 37 -17.22 -1.76 39.75
N GLY A 38 -17.50 -0.48 40.02
CA GLY A 38 -16.48 0.54 40.20
C GLY A 38 -15.78 0.92 38.89
N VAL A 39 -14.47 1.14 38.97
CA VAL A 39 -13.66 1.67 37.86
C VAL A 39 -13.58 0.70 36.66
N ILE A 40 -13.74 -0.60 36.90
CA ILE A 40 -13.73 -1.63 35.84
C ILE A 40 -14.84 -1.37 34.82
N TRP A 41 -16.04 -1.00 35.27
CA TRP A 41 -17.16 -0.72 34.37
C TRP A 41 -16.91 0.51 33.50
N TRP A 42 -16.27 1.53 34.06
CA TRP A 42 -15.84 2.71 33.31
C TRP A 42 -14.86 2.32 32.19
N ILE A 43 -13.89 1.45 32.47
CA ILE A 43 -12.93 0.96 31.47
C ILE A 43 -13.66 0.21 30.35
N ILE A 44 -14.63 -0.66 30.67
CA ILE A 44 -15.40 -1.38 29.65
C ILE A 44 -16.15 -0.42 28.72
N ILE A 45 -16.75 0.65 29.24
CA ILE A 45 -17.39 1.70 28.41
C ILE A 45 -16.36 2.41 27.55
N TYR A 46 -15.22 2.79 28.14
CA TYR A 46 -14.16 3.48 27.40
C TYR A 46 -13.69 2.64 26.20
N GLU A 47 -13.49 1.33 26.39
CA GLU A 47 -13.11 0.42 25.32
C GLU A 47 -14.20 0.29 24.25
N LEU A 48 -15.50 0.36 24.61
CA LEU A 48 -16.57 0.39 23.61
C LEU A 48 -16.44 1.61 22.71
N ILE A 49 -16.30 2.78 23.32
CA ILE A 49 -16.20 4.05 22.60
C ILE A 49 -14.98 4.01 21.69
N PHE A 50 -13.85 3.50 22.18
CA PHE A 50 -12.64 3.37 21.38
C PHE A 50 -12.83 2.42 20.18
N VAL A 51 -13.36 1.21 20.40
CA VAL A 51 -13.61 0.23 19.31
C VAL A 51 -14.59 0.81 18.27
N VAL A 52 -15.67 1.44 18.71
CA VAL A 52 -16.64 2.08 17.81
C VAL A 52 -16.00 3.24 17.05
N ALA A 53 -15.21 4.08 17.71
CA ALA A 53 -14.51 5.18 17.07
C ALA A 53 -13.55 4.69 15.97
N VAL A 54 -12.79 3.62 16.25
CA VAL A 54 -11.93 2.98 15.25
C VAL A 54 -12.77 2.46 14.09
N MET A 55 -13.86 1.72 14.35
CA MET A 55 -14.72 1.19 13.27
C MET A 55 -15.36 2.28 12.42
N VAL A 56 -15.78 3.40 13.03
CA VAL A 56 -16.34 4.55 12.31
C VAL A 56 -15.29 5.25 11.46
N VAL A 57 -14.10 5.52 12.02
CA VAL A 57 -13.03 6.17 11.26
C VAL A 57 -12.56 5.30 10.10
N LEU A 58 -12.49 3.98 10.29
CA LEU A 58 -12.15 3.03 9.22
C LEU A 58 -13.25 2.94 8.17
N GLY A 59 -14.52 2.83 8.58
CA GLY A 59 -15.67 2.68 7.68
C GLY A 59 -15.97 3.94 6.86
N LEU A 60 -15.68 5.12 7.41
CA LEU A 60 -15.85 6.41 6.72
C LEU A 60 -14.58 6.88 6.00
N GLY A 61 -13.46 6.14 6.10
CA GLY A 61 -12.20 6.51 5.46
C GLY A 61 -11.56 7.79 6.01
N LEU A 62 -11.81 8.12 7.28
CA LEU A 62 -11.36 9.37 7.92
C LEU A 62 -9.96 9.27 8.54
N LEU A 63 -9.26 8.14 8.34
CA LEU A 63 -7.94 7.87 8.92
C LEU A 63 -6.92 9.02 8.72
N PRO A 64 -6.75 9.61 7.51
CA PRO A 64 -5.74 10.65 7.30
C PRO A 64 -5.95 11.88 8.19
N SER A 65 -7.21 12.25 8.44
CA SER A 65 -7.55 13.42 9.24
C SER A 65 -7.49 13.16 10.75
N TYR A 66 -7.75 11.93 11.20
CA TYR A 66 -7.90 11.60 12.63
C TYR A 66 -6.81 10.66 13.18
N HIS A 67 -5.74 10.38 12.42
CA HIS A 67 -4.67 9.45 12.82
C HIS A 67 -4.08 9.77 14.21
N ASN A 68 -3.75 11.04 14.48
CA ASN A 68 -3.20 11.48 15.77
C ASN A 68 -4.16 11.24 16.93
N MET A 69 -5.45 11.46 16.70
CA MET A 69 -6.48 11.25 17.72
C MET A 69 -6.61 9.77 18.07
N ILE A 70 -6.59 8.89 17.06
CA ILE A 70 -6.65 7.44 17.27
C ILE A 70 -5.43 6.96 18.03
N PHE A 71 -4.22 7.40 17.67
CA PHE A 71 -3.01 7.00 18.37
C PHE A 71 -3.01 7.40 19.85
N LEU A 72 -3.49 8.60 20.15
CA LEU A 72 -3.62 9.07 21.53
C LEU A 72 -4.59 8.20 22.33
N PHE A 73 -5.80 8.00 21.83
CA PHE A 73 -6.81 7.20 22.56
C PHE A 73 -6.41 5.73 22.65
N MET A 74 -5.69 5.21 21.66
CA MET A 74 -5.14 3.86 21.67
C MET A 74 -4.08 3.68 22.77
N ALA A 75 -3.18 4.65 22.95
CA ALA A 75 -2.20 4.60 24.02
C ALA A 75 -2.87 4.55 25.40
N ILE A 76 -3.93 5.35 25.59
CA ILE A 76 -4.73 5.33 26.83
C ILE A 76 -5.47 3.99 27.02
N SER A 77 -6.06 3.46 25.94
CA SER A 77 -6.73 2.14 25.93
C SER A 77 -5.79 1.02 26.37
N ILE A 78 -4.56 0.95 25.83
CA ILE A 78 -3.58 -0.07 26.22
C ILE A 78 -3.27 -0.03 27.73
N VAL A 79 -3.17 1.18 28.31
CA VAL A 79 -2.93 1.34 29.76
C VAL A 79 -4.12 0.83 30.57
N TYR A 80 -5.35 1.18 30.16
CA TYR A 80 -6.56 0.71 30.85
C TYR A 80 -6.78 -0.79 30.71
N LEU A 81 -6.53 -1.38 29.53
CA LEU A 81 -6.57 -2.82 29.31
C LEU A 81 -5.57 -3.57 30.18
N THR A 82 -4.36 -3.03 30.36
CA THR A 82 -3.34 -3.64 31.22
C THR A 82 -3.81 -3.65 32.68
N TYR A 83 -4.39 -2.54 33.15
CA TYR A 83 -4.97 -2.46 34.50
C TYR A 83 -6.14 -3.43 34.69
N LEU A 84 -7.06 -3.47 33.72
CA LEU A 84 -8.21 -4.39 33.73
C LEU A 84 -7.76 -5.85 33.76
N CYS A 85 -6.75 -6.20 32.96
CA CYS A 85 -6.26 -7.57 32.88
C CYS A 85 -5.73 -8.07 34.23
N GLN A 86 -5.06 -7.20 34.99
CA GLN A 86 -4.58 -7.55 36.32
C GLN A 86 -5.71 -7.96 37.27
N ASP A 87 -6.81 -7.23 37.26
CA ASP A 87 -7.96 -7.50 38.14
C ASP A 87 -8.71 -8.77 37.72
N VAL A 88 -9.05 -8.87 36.43
CA VAL A 88 -9.85 -9.97 35.90
C VAL A 88 -9.11 -11.31 35.94
N LEU A 89 -7.79 -11.31 35.75
CA LEU A 89 -6.98 -12.53 35.79
C LEU A 89 -6.68 -12.98 37.22
N TYR A 90 -6.60 -12.05 38.18
CA TYR A 90 -6.39 -12.39 39.59
C TYR A 90 -7.58 -13.19 40.16
N ASP A 91 -8.81 -12.82 39.77
CA ASP A 91 -10.03 -13.44 40.31
C ASP A 91 -10.64 -14.53 39.39
N MET A 92 -9.86 -15.09 38.46
CA MET A 92 -10.37 -16.04 37.43
C MET A 92 -10.99 -17.35 37.99
N ASN A 93 -10.73 -17.67 39.26
CA ASN A 93 -11.26 -18.87 39.91
C ASN A 93 -12.64 -18.67 40.56
N SER A 94 -13.07 -17.42 40.75
CA SER A 94 -14.30 -17.09 41.50
C SER A 94 -15.58 -17.38 40.70
N SER A 95 -15.65 -16.98 39.43
CA SER A 95 -16.85 -17.15 38.61
C SER A 95 -16.53 -17.54 37.16
N GLY A 96 -17.50 -18.16 36.47
CA GLY A 96 -17.41 -18.37 35.02
C GLY A 96 -17.35 -17.06 34.24
N GLY A 97 -17.97 -15.99 34.76
CA GLY A 97 -17.93 -14.65 34.19
C GLY A 97 -16.53 -14.06 34.15
N ASN A 98 -15.75 -14.20 35.24
CA ASN A 98 -14.37 -13.71 35.30
C ASN A 98 -13.49 -14.34 34.22
N ARG A 99 -13.68 -15.65 33.95
CA ARG A 99 -12.94 -16.36 32.89
C ARG A 99 -13.30 -15.87 31.49
N ALA A 100 -14.57 -15.64 31.23
CA ALA A 100 -15.02 -15.07 29.96
C ALA A 100 -14.49 -13.65 29.77
N ALA A 101 -14.59 -12.82 30.82
CA ALA A 101 -14.06 -11.46 30.82
C ALA A 101 -12.53 -11.43 30.58
N ALA A 102 -11.79 -12.34 31.21
CA ALA A 102 -10.34 -12.47 31.02
C ALA A 102 -10.00 -12.77 29.56
N ALA A 103 -10.72 -13.71 28.96
CA ALA A 103 -10.53 -14.05 27.55
C ALA A 103 -10.81 -12.83 26.64
N GLY A 104 -11.88 -12.08 26.91
CA GLY A 104 -12.20 -10.85 26.17
C GLY A 104 -11.10 -9.79 26.29
N ALA A 105 -10.60 -9.55 27.51
CA ALA A 105 -9.52 -8.58 27.77
C ALA A 105 -8.21 -8.98 27.06
N ILE A 106 -7.85 -10.27 27.06
CA ILE A 106 -6.66 -10.78 26.37
C ILE A 106 -6.81 -10.65 24.84
N ILE A 107 -7.99 -10.95 24.29
CA ILE A 107 -8.24 -10.77 22.85
C ILE A 107 -8.09 -9.29 22.48
N LEU A 108 -8.69 -8.39 23.27
CA LEU A 108 -8.59 -6.95 23.05
C LEU A 108 -7.13 -6.47 23.10
N ILE A 109 -6.33 -6.88 24.09
CA ILE A 109 -4.95 -6.40 24.17
C ILE A 109 -4.14 -6.84 22.95
N ILE A 110 -4.29 -8.09 22.50
CA ILE A 110 -3.62 -8.61 21.30
C ILE A 110 -4.07 -7.82 20.07
N MET A 111 -5.38 -7.65 19.88
CA MET A 111 -5.92 -6.92 18.74
C MET A 111 -5.52 -5.45 18.77
N GLN A 112 -5.37 -4.84 19.95
CA GLN A 112 -4.96 -3.46 20.10
C GLN A 112 -3.49 -3.24 19.77
N PHE A 113 -2.61 -4.18 20.15
CA PHE A 113 -1.21 -4.17 19.73
C PHE A 113 -1.06 -4.40 18.23
N LEU A 114 -1.84 -5.33 17.67
CA LEU A 114 -1.88 -5.53 16.22
C LEU A 114 -2.36 -4.24 15.53
N LEU A 115 -3.46 -3.65 15.99
CA LEU A 115 -3.99 -2.40 15.44
C LEU A 115 -2.98 -1.24 15.57
N ALA A 116 -2.25 -1.17 16.68
CA ALA A 116 -1.19 -0.18 16.86
C ALA A 116 -0.08 -0.35 15.82
N PHE A 117 0.39 -1.58 15.62
CA PHE A 117 1.41 -1.88 14.62
C PHE A 117 0.92 -1.58 13.20
N LEU A 118 -0.31 -1.98 12.87
CA LEU A 118 -0.93 -1.76 11.56
C LEU A 118 -1.08 -0.29 11.20
N LEU A 119 -1.59 0.50 12.15
CA LEU A 119 -1.86 1.92 11.94
C LEU A 119 -0.57 2.74 11.96
N THR A 120 0.46 2.30 12.69
CA THR A 120 1.76 2.99 12.78
C THR A 120 2.70 2.61 11.63
N SER A 121 2.48 1.47 10.96
CA SER A 121 3.32 1.05 9.84
C SER A 121 3.24 2.05 8.67
N PRO A 122 4.39 2.40 8.04
CA PRO A 122 4.41 3.27 6.86
C PRO A 122 3.66 2.66 5.68
N GLU A 123 3.17 3.51 4.78
CA GLU A 123 2.28 3.14 3.66
C GLU A 123 2.91 2.11 2.70
N ASP A 124 4.24 2.06 2.63
CA ASP A 124 5.01 1.14 1.78
C ASP A 124 5.31 -0.23 2.43
N SER A 125 4.75 -0.49 3.61
CA SER A 125 5.07 -1.71 4.37
C SER A 125 4.53 -2.97 3.69
N TRP A 126 5.36 -4.02 3.61
CA TRP A 126 5.02 -5.36 3.06
C TRP A 126 3.69 -5.91 3.57
N PHE A 127 3.31 -5.52 4.78
CA PHE A 127 2.10 -5.91 5.49
C PHE A 127 0.81 -5.55 4.73
N ARG A 128 0.74 -4.36 4.11
CA ARG A 128 -0.46 -3.92 3.36
C ARG A 128 -0.60 -4.59 1.98
N SER A 129 0.44 -5.31 1.53
CA SER A 129 0.38 -6.17 0.35
C SER A 129 -0.36 -7.50 0.60
N PHE A 130 -0.53 -7.89 1.87
CA PHE A 130 -1.30 -9.07 2.26
C PHE A 130 -2.81 -8.80 2.15
N GLY A 131 -3.34 -8.99 0.95
CA GLY A 131 -4.79 -8.90 0.67
C GLY A 131 -5.14 -8.10 -0.60
N THR A 132 -4.23 -7.26 -1.08
CA THR A 132 -4.37 -6.48 -2.33
C THR A 132 -3.80 -7.21 -3.56
N LYS A 133 -3.15 -8.37 -3.38
CA LYS A 133 -2.93 -9.29 -4.50
C LYS A 133 -4.26 -9.90 -4.91
N THR A 134 -5.02 -9.18 -5.73
CA THR A 134 -5.78 -9.85 -6.77
C THR A 134 -4.77 -10.71 -7.51
N VAL A 135 -4.85 -12.02 -7.31
CA VAL A 135 -4.10 -12.99 -8.06
C VAL A 135 -4.59 -12.89 -9.50
N ASN A 136 -3.99 -12.00 -10.28
CA ASN A 136 -4.15 -12.00 -11.72
C ASN A 136 -3.17 -13.04 -12.26
N TYR A 137 -3.50 -14.33 -12.10
CA TYR A 137 -3.01 -15.39 -12.99
C TYR A 137 -3.71 -15.17 -14.35
N GLY A 138 -3.40 -14.07 -15.00
CA GLY A 138 -4.15 -13.57 -16.14
C GLY A 138 -3.25 -12.78 -17.05
N GLY A 139 -2.36 -13.49 -17.75
CA GLY A 139 -1.90 -13.14 -19.08
C GLY A 139 -1.01 -11.90 -19.22
N ASN A 140 0.30 -12.12 -19.28
CA ASN A 140 1.08 -11.61 -20.41
C ASN A 140 2.40 -12.38 -20.55
N LEU A 141 2.25 -13.66 -20.88
CA LEU A 141 3.34 -14.51 -21.39
C LEU A 141 3.59 -14.30 -22.90
N SER A 142 2.97 -13.29 -23.50
CA SER A 142 2.98 -13.02 -24.95
C SER A 142 4.21 -12.23 -25.42
N HIS A 143 4.86 -11.46 -24.55
CA HIS A 143 6.01 -10.64 -24.97
C HIS A 143 7.38 -11.33 -24.84
N ARG A 144 7.46 -12.53 -24.27
CA ARG A 144 8.73 -13.28 -24.15
C ARG A 144 9.05 -14.21 -25.32
N PHE A 145 8.13 -14.43 -26.25
CA PHE A 145 8.34 -15.36 -27.37
C PHE A 145 8.74 -14.73 -28.71
N VAL A 146 8.64 -13.41 -28.87
CA VAL A 146 8.88 -12.78 -30.18
C VAL A 146 10.35 -12.43 -30.45
N ASN A 147 11.20 -12.28 -29.43
CA ASN A 147 12.61 -11.91 -29.63
C ASN A 147 13.61 -13.08 -29.62
N ARG A 148 13.16 -14.34 -29.59
CA ARG A 148 14.07 -15.52 -29.54
C ARG A 148 14.12 -16.34 -30.83
N VAL A 149 13.87 -15.74 -31.99
CA VAL A 149 14.21 -16.38 -33.28
C VAL A 149 14.76 -15.36 -34.27
N ARG A 150 15.97 -14.85 -34.02
CA ARG A 150 16.88 -14.44 -35.10
C ARG A 150 18.32 -14.35 -34.61
N SER A 151 18.95 -15.50 -34.39
CA SER A 151 20.41 -15.58 -34.38
C SER A 151 20.84 -16.92 -34.97
N THR A 152 21.26 -16.90 -36.23
CA THR A 152 22.23 -17.86 -36.81
C THR A 152 22.84 -17.27 -38.09
N ASN A 153 24.13 -16.91 -37.99
CA ASN A 153 25.25 -17.05 -38.94
C ASN A 153 25.18 -16.53 -40.40
N GLY A 154 26.26 -15.84 -40.82
CA GLY A 154 26.77 -15.92 -42.19
C GLY A 154 27.37 -14.64 -42.77
N THR A 155 28.69 -14.60 -42.86
CA THR A 155 29.52 -13.77 -43.78
C THR A 155 28.98 -13.73 -45.22
N THR A 156 29.10 -12.59 -45.93
CA THR A 156 29.77 -12.37 -47.24
C THR A 156 29.40 -10.99 -47.83
N LYS A 157 30.35 -10.39 -48.57
CA LYS A 157 30.31 -9.14 -49.35
C LYS A 157 29.09 -9.03 -50.30
N GLU A 158 28.64 -7.80 -50.60
CA GLU A 158 28.77 -7.13 -51.92
C GLU A 158 27.81 -5.92 -52.06
N LYS A 159 28.18 -5.06 -53.00
CA LYS A 159 27.79 -3.70 -53.38
C LYS A 159 26.44 -3.68 -54.11
N GLU A 160 25.66 -2.59 -54.02
CA GLU A 160 25.00 -1.86 -55.12
C GLU A 160 23.88 -0.87 -54.67
N LEU A 161 23.88 0.33 -55.28
CA LEU A 161 22.79 1.32 -55.43
C LEU A 161 22.52 1.44 -56.96
N PRO A 162 21.49 2.15 -57.49
CA PRO A 162 20.13 2.51 -57.04
C PRO A 162 19.04 2.35 -58.16
N ARG A 163 17.78 2.80 -57.90
CA ARG A 163 16.65 3.22 -58.83
C ARG A 163 15.34 2.44 -58.60
N HIS A 164 14.10 2.94 -58.75
CA HIS A 164 13.45 4.24 -59.07
C HIS A 164 11.92 4.05 -58.79
N HIS A 165 11.17 5.14 -58.52
CA HIS A 165 9.79 5.49 -58.97
C HIS A 165 8.65 4.42 -58.95
N ASP A 166 7.39 4.64 -58.58
CA ASP A 166 6.54 5.81 -58.33
C ASP A 166 5.22 5.40 -57.64
N ASP A 167 4.66 6.35 -56.89
CA ASP A 167 3.26 6.79 -56.76
C ASP A 167 2.07 5.83 -56.50
N GLU A 168 1.39 6.22 -55.41
CA GLU A 168 -0.06 6.45 -55.24
C GLU A 168 -1.05 5.35 -54.82
N ALA A 169 -1.50 5.57 -53.58
CA ALA A 169 -2.89 5.79 -53.14
C ALA A 169 -3.77 4.60 -52.69
N ASP A 170 -4.07 4.68 -51.38
CA ASP A 170 -5.35 4.41 -50.69
C ASP A 170 -5.68 2.92 -50.45
N ILE A 171 -6.06 2.41 -49.27
CA ILE A 171 -7.16 2.80 -48.37
C ILE A 171 -6.93 2.16 -46.97
N GLY A 172 -7.24 2.85 -45.85
CA GLY A 172 -7.64 2.18 -44.59
C GLY A 172 -6.98 2.55 -43.24
N GLU A 173 -7.29 3.76 -42.73
CA GLU A 173 -7.65 4.12 -41.33
C GLU A 173 -7.11 3.29 -40.12
N SER A 174 -6.09 3.84 -39.43
CA SER A 174 -6.13 4.12 -37.97
C SER A 174 -4.90 4.94 -37.56
N THR A 175 -5.01 6.26 -37.66
CA THR A 175 -3.97 7.25 -37.36
C THR A 175 -3.82 7.48 -35.85
N SER A 176 -2.71 7.01 -35.29
CA SER A 176 -1.87 7.84 -34.42
C SER A 176 -0.44 7.29 -34.36
N PRO A 177 0.54 7.97 -34.98
CA PRO A 177 1.88 7.99 -34.40
C PRO A 177 2.60 9.31 -34.69
N ASN A 178 2.23 10.40 -34.00
CA ASN A 178 3.16 11.51 -33.83
C ASN A 178 3.94 11.26 -32.54
N GLY A 179 5.03 10.47 -32.66
CA GLY A 179 6.02 10.25 -31.62
C GLY A 179 6.86 11.51 -31.37
N ARG A 180 6.23 12.57 -30.87
CA ARG A 180 6.96 13.68 -30.24
C ARG A 180 7.33 13.21 -28.85
N PHE A 181 8.54 12.69 -28.71
CA PHE A 181 9.16 12.62 -27.40
C PHE A 181 9.30 14.04 -26.85
N GLU A 182 8.90 14.23 -25.60
CA GLU A 182 8.93 15.55 -24.98
C GLU A 182 10.28 15.75 -24.29
N PRO A 183 11.09 16.75 -24.71
CA PRO A 183 12.30 17.09 -23.98
C PRO A 183 11.91 17.74 -22.64
N ALA A 184 12.50 17.25 -21.55
CA ALA A 184 12.27 17.76 -20.20
C ALA A 184 13.61 18.09 -19.53
N ALA A 185 13.65 19.20 -18.80
CA ALA A 185 14.85 19.65 -18.11
C ALA A 185 14.84 19.22 -16.64
N ALA A 186 15.95 18.65 -16.17
CA ALA A 186 16.10 18.27 -14.77
C ALA A 186 16.22 19.51 -13.85
N LEU A 187 15.31 19.68 -12.91
CA LEU A 187 15.30 20.74 -11.90
C LEU A 187 16.33 20.50 -10.79
N HIS A 188 16.69 19.24 -10.53
CA HIS A 188 17.61 18.79 -9.50
C HIS A 188 18.47 17.63 -10.01
N GLY A 189 19.63 17.39 -9.39
CA GLY A 189 20.43 16.19 -9.70
C GLY A 189 19.92 14.98 -8.92
N TYR A 190 19.96 13.81 -9.56
CA TYR A 190 19.60 12.52 -8.98
C TYR A 190 20.70 11.50 -9.27
N GLN A 191 21.15 10.82 -8.22
CA GLN A 191 22.06 9.70 -8.34
C GLN A 191 21.24 8.42 -8.17
N GLY A 192 21.10 7.66 -9.26
CA GLY A 192 20.44 6.36 -9.22
C GLY A 192 21.14 5.41 -8.26
N SER A 193 20.33 4.58 -7.61
CA SER A 193 20.86 3.57 -6.67
C SER A 193 21.76 2.58 -7.40
N PRO A 194 22.97 2.28 -6.90
CA PRO A 194 23.81 1.23 -7.48
C PRO A 194 23.18 -0.17 -7.39
N ASP A 195 22.14 -0.34 -6.58
CA ASP A 195 21.38 -1.59 -6.43
C ASP A 195 20.24 -1.73 -7.46
N ASP A 196 19.88 -0.67 -8.20
CA ASP A 196 18.84 -0.70 -9.23
C ASP A 196 19.35 -0.15 -10.59
N PRO A 197 19.79 -1.03 -11.51
CA PRO A 197 20.29 -0.62 -12.82
C PRO A 197 19.22 -0.06 -13.76
N ALA A 198 17.94 -0.05 -13.37
CA ALA A 198 16.89 0.59 -14.14
C ALA A 198 16.81 2.12 -13.89
N GLU A 199 17.38 2.62 -12.79
CA GLU A 199 17.38 4.04 -12.46
C GLU A 199 18.43 4.82 -13.26
N LEU A 200 18.01 5.95 -13.83
CA LEU A 200 18.89 6.80 -14.62
C LEU A 200 19.40 7.96 -13.75
N SER A 201 20.72 8.05 -13.54
CA SER A 201 21.34 9.20 -12.87
C SER A 201 21.40 10.41 -13.79
N PHE A 202 21.09 11.60 -13.31
CA PHE A 202 21.13 12.86 -14.07
C PHE A 202 21.55 14.03 -13.19
N GLU A 203 22.14 15.06 -13.78
CA GLU A 203 22.51 16.29 -13.08
C GLU A 203 21.43 17.37 -13.24
N LYS A 204 21.47 18.38 -12.37
CA LYS A 204 20.56 19.54 -12.48
C LYS A 204 20.87 20.27 -13.78
N GLY A 205 19.86 20.43 -14.63
CA GLY A 205 19.95 21.07 -15.93
C GLY A 205 20.11 20.10 -17.10
N ASP A 206 20.22 18.79 -16.85
CA ASP A 206 20.26 17.78 -17.90
C ASP A 206 18.95 17.76 -18.70
N MET A 207 19.07 17.70 -20.03
CA MET A 207 17.95 17.53 -20.94
C MET A 207 17.74 16.05 -21.21
N LEU A 208 16.56 15.54 -20.86
CA LEU A 208 16.19 14.16 -21.04
C LEU A 208 14.95 14.05 -21.92
N GLU A 209 14.91 13.01 -22.74
CA GLU A 209 13.81 12.75 -23.65
C GLU A 209 12.82 11.79 -22.99
N ILE A 210 11.61 12.27 -22.69
CA ILE A 210 10.60 11.47 -22.00
C ILE A 210 9.88 10.56 -23.00
N LEU A 211 10.02 9.24 -22.79
CA LEU A 211 9.44 8.20 -23.63
C LEU A 211 8.03 7.82 -23.17
N ASP A 212 7.79 7.77 -21.85
CA ASP A 212 6.50 7.42 -21.27
C ASP A 212 6.28 8.06 -19.89
N LYS A 213 5.08 8.59 -19.66
CA LYS A 213 4.68 9.34 -18.45
C LYS A 213 3.66 8.57 -17.61
N ARG A 214 4.00 7.36 -17.15
CA ARG A 214 3.09 6.52 -16.35
C ARG A 214 3.40 6.55 -14.86
N GLY A 215 2.55 7.23 -14.10
CA GLY A 215 2.66 7.30 -12.64
C GLY A 215 3.83 8.19 -12.18
N ASN A 216 4.37 7.91 -11.00
CA ASN A 216 5.39 8.74 -10.35
C ASN A 216 6.79 8.61 -10.97
N TRP A 217 7.00 7.57 -11.79
CA TRP A 217 8.27 7.26 -12.44
C TRP A 217 8.09 7.33 -13.95
N TRP A 218 8.84 8.22 -14.60
CA TRP A 218 8.80 8.39 -16.05
C TRP A 218 9.95 7.63 -16.69
N GLN A 219 9.71 7.06 -17.87
CA GLN A 219 10.78 6.47 -18.66
C GLN A 219 11.43 7.57 -19.49
N ALA A 220 12.74 7.77 -19.30
CA ALA A 220 13.51 8.82 -19.94
C ALA A 220 14.74 8.24 -20.65
N ARG A 221 15.18 8.93 -21.70
CA ARG A 221 16.37 8.61 -22.47
C ARG A 221 17.35 9.78 -22.44
N LYS A 222 18.63 9.48 -22.20
CA LYS A 222 19.75 10.42 -22.33
C LYS A 222 20.19 10.57 -23.78
N GLU A 223 20.94 11.64 -24.07
CA GLU A 223 21.57 11.85 -25.38
C GLU A 223 22.52 10.71 -25.79
N ASP A 224 23.11 10.00 -24.82
CA ASP A 224 23.97 8.84 -25.06
C ASP A 224 23.18 7.57 -25.47
N GLY A 225 21.85 7.65 -25.52
CA GLY A 225 20.95 6.54 -25.84
C GLY A 225 20.58 5.66 -24.65
N THR A 226 21.15 5.90 -23.48
CA THR A 226 20.83 5.17 -22.24
C THR A 226 19.41 5.50 -21.81
N THR A 227 18.62 4.46 -21.53
CA THR A 227 17.22 4.58 -21.14
C THR A 227 17.04 4.05 -19.73
N GLY A 228 16.29 4.76 -18.90
CA GLY A 228 15.97 4.32 -17.54
C GLY A 228 14.76 5.05 -16.98
N ILE A 229 14.43 4.76 -15.72
CA ILE A 229 13.36 5.43 -14.99
C ILE A 229 13.90 6.63 -14.21
N VAL A 230 13.11 7.70 -14.19
CA VAL A 230 13.41 8.93 -13.45
C VAL A 230 12.18 9.39 -12.65
N PRO A 231 12.38 10.02 -11.48
CA PRO A 231 11.27 10.54 -10.69
C PRO A 231 10.66 11.77 -11.39
N SER A 232 9.34 11.73 -11.62
CA SER A 232 8.61 12.75 -12.40
C SER A 232 8.69 14.17 -11.82
N ASN A 233 8.82 14.31 -10.49
CA ASN A 233 8.89 15.59 -9.79
C ASN A 233 10.22 16.34 -9.97
N TYR A 234 11.20 15.72 -10.64
CA TYR A 234 12.51 16.31 -10.89
C TYR A 234 12.58 17.02 -12.26
N PHE A 235 11.49 17.07 -13.03
CA PHE A 235 11.49 17.54 -14.41
C PHE A 235 10.41 18.60 -14.69
N GLN A 236 10.72 19.53 -15.61
CA GLN A 236 9.79 20.54 -16.17
C GLN A 236 9.84 20.53 -17.70
#